data_AF-A0A9D8VAI2-F1
#
_entry.id   AF-A0A9D8VAI2-F1
#
_cell.length_a   1.000
_cell.length_b   1.000
_cell.length_c   1.000
_cell.angle_alpha   90.00
_cell.angle_beta   90.00
_cell.angle_gamma   90.00
#
_symmetry.space_group_name_H-M   'P 1'
#
loop_
_entity.id
_entity.type
_entity.pdbx_description
1 polymer ?
#
loop_
_entity_poly.entity_id
_entity_poly.type
_entity_poly.pdbx_seq_one_letter_code
_entity_poly.pdbx_strand_id
1 'polypeptide(L)'
;MEESKATFKDPYPRFFDASRRYGETNDCMVVSFAVVWNTTYEKAHQHLKVKCKRGYRQGATQKRFSYADTWCPKTRMLYREDAKDKTLRQFAEENPEGRFWIAVKGHAIAIIDGVLYDHTNDKRRTIWHCWQVWPGEAPEKIERKPDPISPPVRKAPDWYV
;
A
#
# COMPACT_ATOMS: atom_id res chain seq x y z
N MET A 1 -5.32 -15.14 28.25
CA MET A 1 -5.17 -15.01 26.78
C MET A 1 -5.68 -13.63 26.44
N GLU A 2 -4.80 -12.68 26.19
CA GLU A 2 -5.18 -11.28 25.96
C GLU A 2 -5.67 -11.13 24.51
N GLU A 3 -6.94 -10.76 24.37
CA GLU A 3 -7.62 -10.58 23.10
C GLU A 3 -6.95 -9.38 22.35
N SER A 4 -6.53 -9.59 21.11
CA SER A 4 -5.72 -8.61 20.38
C SER A 4 -6.48 -7.30 20.17
N LYS A 5 -5.87 -6.15 20.49
CA LYS A 5 -6.44 -4.82 20.22
C LYS A 5 -6.49 -4.45 18.73
N ALA A 6 -5.74 -5.15 17.87
CA ALA A 6 -5.72 -4.90 16.43
C ALA A 6 -7.07 -5.22 15.77
N THR A 7 -7.81 -4.15 15.41
CA THR A 7 -9.10 -4.21 14.72
C THR A 7 -8.90 -4.61 13.26
N PHE A 8 -9.85 -5.37 12.70
CA PHE A 8 -9.80 -5.85 11.32
C PHE A 8 -11.02 -5.38 10.54
N LYS A 9 -10.83 -5.02 9.27
CA LYS A 9 -11.90 -4.64 8.34
C LYS A 9 -11.64 -5.22 6.96
N ASP A 10 -12.66 -5.82 6.35
CA ASP A 10 -12.60 -6.20 4.94
C ASP A 10 -12.91 -4.98 4.06
N PRO A 11 -11.96 -4.52 3.20
CA PRO A 11 -12.20 -3.39 2.31
C PRO A 11 -12.97 -3.74 1.04
N TYR A 12 -13.10 -5.01 0.66
CA TYR A 12 -13.68 -5.41 -0.64
C TYR A 12 -15.14 -4.99 -0.84
N PRO A 13 -16.04 -5.03 0.17
CA PRO A 13 -17.41 -4.57 0.00
C PRO A 13 -17.52 -3.14 -0.55
N ARG A 14 -16.56 -2.26 -0.25
CA ARG A 14 -16.52 -0.88 -0.77
C ARG A 14 -16.23 -0.81 -2.27
N PHE A 15 -15.54 -1.80 -2.83
CA PHE A 15 -15.01 -1.77 -4.19
C PHE A 15 -15.55 -2.89 -5.10
N PHE A 16 -16.47 -3.71 -4.59
CA PHE A 16 -16.95 -4.92 -5.27
C PHE A 16 -17.48 -4.64 -6.69
N ASP A 17 -18.36 -3.64 -6.84
CA ASP A 17 -18.94 -3.30 -8.14
C ASP A 17 -17.89 -2.80 -9.14
N ALA A 18 -16.94 -1.99 -8.68
CA ALA A 18 -15.85 -1.49 -9.51
C ALA A 18 -14.93 -2.66 -9.94
N SER A 19 -14.47 -3.47 -9.00
CA SER A 19 -13.65 -4.66 -9.28
C SER A 19 -14.29 -5.59 -10.31
N ARG A 20 -15.61 -5.84 -10.18
CA ARG A 20 -16.39 -6.64 -11.14
C ARG A 20 -16.46 -6.00 -12.53
N ARG A 21 -16.72 -4.69 -12.63
CA ARG A 21 -16.74 -3.96 -13.92
C ARG A 21 -15.40 -4.05 -14.62
N TYR A 22 -14.32 -3.99 -13.86
CA TYR A 22 -12.97 -4.15 -14.38
C TYR A 22 -12.56 -5.61 -14.55
N GLY A 23 -13.39 -6.62 -14.25
CA GLY A 23 -13.06 -8.04 -14.46
C GLY A 23 -11.78 -8.53 -13.77
N GLU A 24 -11.45 -7.92 -12.64
CA GLU A 24 -10.24 -8.20 -11.85
C GLU A 24 -10.49 -9.31 -10.83
N THR A 25 -9.50 -10.17 -10.61
CA THR A 25 -9.58 -11.29 -9.64
C THR A 25 -8.39 -11.32 -8.67
N ASN A 26 -7.38 -10.48 -8.88
CA ASN A 26 -6.15 -10.40 -8.09
C ASN A 26 -5.76 -8.92 -7.87
N ASP A 27 -6.68 -8.14 -7.33
CA ASP A 27 -6.60 -6.68 -7.24
C ASP A 27 -6.33 -6.15 -5.83
N CYS A 28 -5.82 -6.99 -4.92
CA CYS A 28 -5.48 -6.58 -3.56
C CYS A 28 -4.58 -5.34 -3.51
N MET A 29 -3.69 -5.18 -4.49
CA MET A 29 -2.85 -4.00 -4.65
C MET A 29 -3.68 -2.73 -4.98
N VAL A 30 -4.70 -2.86 -5.83
CA VAL A 30 -5.63 -1.76 -6.16
C VAL A 30 -6.46 -1.40 -4.94
N VAL A 31 -7.01 -2.40 -4.25
CA VAL A 31 -7.87 -2.20 -3.07
C VAL A 31 -7.08 -1.57 -1.92
N SER A 32 -5.91 -2.11 -1.56
CA SER A 32 -5.07 -1.56 -0.50
C SER A 32 -4.57 -0.16 -0.83
N PHE A 33 -4.21 0.12 -2.09
CA PHE A 33 -3.86 1.47 -2.53
C PHE A 33 -5.06 2.43 -2.39
N ALA A 34 -6.25 2.03 -2.87
CA ALA A 34 -7.45 2.86 -2.76
C ALA A 34 -7.79 3.20 -1.30
N VAL A 35 -7.58 2.25 -0.38
CA VAL A 35 -7.76 2.44 1.06
C VAL A 35 -6.73 3.43 1.63
N VAL A 36 -5.44 3.21 1.39
CA VAL A 36 -4.35 4.05 1.95
C VAL A 36 -4.47 5.51 1.49
N TRP A 37 -4.72 5.73 0.20
CA TRP A 37 -4.87 7.06 -0.39
C TRP A 37 -6.28 7.63 -0.31
N ASN A 38 -7.23 6.89 0.28
CA ASN A 38 -8.66 7.23 0.31
C ASN A 38 -9.19 7.71 -1.06
N THR A 39 -8.88 6.95 -2.12
CA THR A 39 -9.26 7.27 -3.50
C THR A 39 -10.26 6.26 -4.04
N THR A 40 -10.77 6.48 -5.25
CA THR A 40 -11.66 5.53 -5.91
C THR A 40 -10.89 4.37 -6.51
N TYR A 41 -11.57 3.24 -6.73
CA TYR A 41 -10.98 2.06 -7.34
C TYR A 41 -10.41 2.35 -8.73
N GLU A 42 -11.14 3.12 -9.54
CA GLU A 42 -10.78 3.48 -10.91
C GLU A 42 -9.46 4.27 -10.94
N LYS A 43 -9.34 5.27 -10.04
CA LYS A 43 -8.13 6.09 -9.91
C LYS A 43 -6.95 5.24 -9.46
N ALA A 44 -7.15 4.36 -8.47
CA ALA A 44 -6.12 3.42 -8.02
C ALA A 44 -5.68 2.44 -9.13
N HIS A 45 -6.64 1.88 -9.87
CA HIS A 45 -6.41 0.94 -10.96
C HIS A 45 -5.62 1.60 -12.10
N GLN A 46 -6.05 2.78 -12.53
CA GLN A 46 -5.36 3.57 -13.56
C GLN A 46 -3.93 3.91 -13.13
N HIS A 47 -3.72 4.35 -11.88
CA HIS A 47 -2.41 4.67 -11.33
C HIS A 47 -1.46 3.47 -11.38
N LEU A 48 -1.90 2.32 -10.87
CA LEU A 48 -1.10 1.08 -10.83
C LEU A 48 -0.86 0.51 -12.23
N LYS A 49 -1.80 0.67 -13.16
CA LYS A 49 -1.62 0.27 -14.57
C LYS A 49 -0.52 1.11 -15.24
N VAL A 50 -0.55 2.43 -15.08
CA VAL A 50 0.37 3.35 -15.77
C VAL A 50 1.77 3.31 -15.18
N LYS A 51 1.91 3.37 -13.85
CA LYS A 51 3.20 3.58 -13.17
C LYS A 51 3.83 2.28 -12.67
N CYS A 52 3.02 1.45 -12.01
CA CYS A 52 3.47 0.14 -11.57
C CYS A 52 3.46 -0.88 -12.71
N LYS A 53 3.09 -0.47 -13.95
CA LYS A 53 2.95 -1.32 -15.15
C LYS A 53 2.19 -2.62 -14.87
N ARG A 54 1.27 -2.60 -13.89
CA ARG A 54 0.61 -3.81 -13.39
C ARG A 54 -0.19 -4.40 -14.54
N GLY A 55 0.14 -5.65 -14.92
CA GLY A 55 -0.66 -6.38 -15.90
C GLY A 55 -2.06 -6.61 -15.33
N TYR A 56 -3.05 -6.65 -16.20
CA TYR A 56 -4.43 -6.99 -15.84
C TYR A 56 -4.47 -8.36 -15.14
N ARG A 57 -5.23 -8.51 -14.04
CA ARG A 57 -5.34 -9.75 -13.24
C ARG A 57 -4.03 -10.28 -12.61
N GLN A 58 -2.97 -9.47 -12.59
CA GLN A 58 -1.73 -9.86 -11.93
C GLN A 58 -1.71 -9.38 -10.48
N GLY A 59 -1.55 -10.31 -9.55
CA GLY A 59 -1.37 -10.02 -8.12
C GLY A 59 -0.11 -9.18 -7.85
N ALA A 60 0.09 -8.85 -6.57
CA ALA A 60 1.15 -7.96 -6.10
C ALA A 60 2.55 -8.33 -6.60
N THR A 61 3.03 -7.69 -7.67
CA THR A 61 4.42 -7.83 -8.12
C THR A 61 5.29 -6.87 -7.29
N GLN A 62 5.99 -7.41 -6.30
CA GLN A 62 6.76 -6.69 -5.27
C GLN A 62 7.65 -5.57 -5.81
N LYS A 63 8.26 -5.77 -6.98
CA LYS A 63 9.22 -4.84 -7.63
C LYS A 63 8.63 -3.46 -8.00
N ARG A 64 7.34 -3.21 -7.77
CA ARG A 64 6.65 -1.99 -8.23
C ARG A 64 5.93 -1.19 -7.15
N PHE A 65 5.90 -1.63 -5.89
CA PHE A 65 5.30 -0.87 -4.79
C PHE A 65 6.00 0.48 -4.56
N SER A 66 7.32 0.53 -4.67
CA SER A 66 8.10 1.75 -4.45
C SER A 66 7.81 2.89 -5.45
N TYR A 67 7.09 2.62 -6.55
CA TYR A 67 6.71 3.65 -7.52
C TYR A 67 5.39 4.37 -7.20
N ALA A 68 4.71 3.99 -6.11
CA ALA A 68 3.41 4.56 -5.80
C ALA A 68 3.41 6.07 -5.53
N ASP A 69 4.50 6.63 -5.02
CA ASP A 69 4.67 8.07 -4.77
C ASP A 69 4.87 8.90 -6.06
N THR A 70 5.41 8.28 -7.11
CA THR A 70 5.87 8.98 -8.34
C THR A 70 4.80 9.75 -9.12
N TRP A 71 3.51 9.54 -8.84
CA TRP A 71 2.41 10.29 -9.46
C TRP A 71 1.52 11.04 -8.47
N CYS A 72 1.79 10.91 -7.18
CA CYS A 72 1.13 11.71 -6.17
C CYS A 72 2.14 12.75 -5.65
N PRO A 73 2.29 13.91 -6.33
CA PRO A 73 3.32 14.90 -5.97
C PRO A 73 3.15 15.47 -4.55
N LYS A 74 1.94 15.36 -4.00
CA LYS A 74 1.62 15.74 -2.61
C LYS A 74 1.67 14.58 -1.63
N THR A 75 1.90 13.35 -2.10
CA THR A 75 2.07 12.19 -1.23
C THR A 75 3.52 12.06 -0.85
N ARG A 76 3.74 11.82 0.44
CA ARG A 76 5.01 11.33 0.94
C ARG A 76 4.92 9.83 1.23
N MET A 77 5.95 9.10 0.85
CA MET A 77 6.17 7.71 1.27
C MET A 77 7.53 7.57 1.94
N LEU A 78 7.59 6.78 3.00
CA LEU A 78 8.83 6.43 3.70
C LEU A 78 8.87 4.93 3.92
N TYR A 79 9.95 4.28 3.49
CA TYR A 79 10.17 2.87 3.77
C TYR A 79 10.44 2.65 5.26
N ARG A 80 9.75 1.69 5.87
CA ARG A 80 9.84 1.34 7.30
C ARG A 80 10.66 0.07 7.47
N GLU A 81 11.97 0.22 7.68
CA GLU A 81 12.88 -0.90 7.95
C GLU A 81 12.51 -1.67 9.23
N ASP A 82 11.99 -0.95 10.22
CA ASP A 82 11.56 -1.48 11.52
C ASP A 82 10.28 -2.35 11.44
N ALA A 83 9.62 -2.38 10.29
CA ALA A 83 8.47 -3.25 10.04
C ALA A 83 8.89 -4.67 9.62
N LYS A 84 10.14 -4.85 9.18
CA LYS A 84 10.63 -6.13 8.67
C LYS A 84 10.54 -7.21 9.75
N ASP A 85 10.17 -8.43 9.34
CA ASP A 85 10.08 -9.63 10.18
C ASP A 85 8.99 -9.58 11.28
N LYS A 86 8.28 -8.46 11.43
CA LYS A 86 7.09 -8.38 12.30
C LYS A 86 5.87 -8.98 11.62
N THR A 87 4.98 -9.56 12.43
CA THR A 87 3.63 -9.89 11.96
C THR A 87 2.80 -8.62 11.76
N LEU A 88 1.80 -8.68 10.88
CA LEU A 88 0.84 -7.58 10.69
C LEU A 88 0.22 -7.13 12.01
N ARG A 89 -0.12 -8.09 12.89
CA ARG A 89 -0.64 -7.81 14.23
C ARG A 89 0.34 -7.01 15.08
N GLN A 90 1.57 -7.50 15.24
CA GLN A 90 2.58 -6.83 16.07
C GLN A 90 2.82 -5.40 15.57
N PHE A 91 2.99 -5.25 14.25
CA PHE A 91 3.21 -3.95 13.65
C PHE A 91 2.03 -2.98 13.88
N ALA A 92 0.79 -3.46 13.77
CA ALA A 92 -0.41 -2.66 14.04
C ALA A 92 -0.52 -2.23 15.51
N GLU A 93 -0.17 -3.13 16.45
CA GLU A 93 -0.21 -2.83 17.90
C GLU A 93 0.89 -1.82 18.30
N GLU A 94 2.05 -1.87 17.65
CA GLU A 94 3.16 -0.93 17.87
C GLU A 94 2.97 0.42 17.15
N ASN A 95 2.15 0.45 16.08
CA ASN A 95 1.87 1.65 15.29
C ASN A 95 0.35 1.93 15.30
N PRO A 96 -0.20 2.42 16.44
CA PRO A 96 -1.63 2.69 16.57
C PRO A 96 -2.10 3.88 15.74
N GLU A 97 -1.18 4.66 15.18
CA GLU A 97 -1.46 5.84 14.35
C GLU A 97 -0.67 5.78 13.04
N GLY A 98 -1.26 6.33 11.98
CA GLY A 98 -0.63 6.47 10.67
C GLY A 98 -1.19 5.54 9.61
N ARG A 99 -0.78 5.78 8.37
CA ARG A 99 -1.20 5.00 7.19
C ARG A 99 -0.02 4.23 6.64
N PHE A 100 -0.19 2.94 6.47
CA PHE A 100 0.85 2.04 6.02
C PHE A 100 0.35 1.21 4.85
N TRP A 101 1.14 1.19 3.78
CA TRP A 101 0.94 0.29 2.66
C TRP A 101 1.98 -0.82 2.73
N ILE A 102 1.50 -2.06 2.78
CA ILE A 102 2.31 -3.21 3.18
C ILE A 102 2.26 -4.27 2.10
N ALA A 103 3.42 -4.81 1.77
CA ALA A 103 3.56 -6.01 0.97
C ALA A 103 3.93 -7.20 1.88
N VAL A 104 3.21 -8.30 1.70
CA VAL A 104 3.54 -9.62 2.26
C VAL A 104 3.65 -10.61 1.11
N LYS A 105 4.00 -11.87 1.40
CA LYS A 105 4.06 -12.92 0.37
C LYS A 105 2.73 -13.04 -0.39
N GLY A 106 2.76 -12.67 -1.68
CA GLY A 106 1.63 -12.80 -2.61
C GLY A 106 0.46 -11.83 -2.39
N HIS A 107 0.59 -10.82 -1.52
CA HIS A 107 -0.53 -9.96 -1.14
C HIS A 107 -0.13 -8.53 -0.77
N ALA A 108 -1.10 -7.62 -0.84
CA ALA A 108 -0.96 -6.20 -0.51
C ALA A 108 -2.03 -5.79 0.49
N ILE A 109 -1.64 -5.07 1.54
CA ILE A 109 -2.46 -4.79 2.71
C ILE A 109 -2.32 -3.32 3.10
N ALA A 110 -3.35 -2.78 3.73
CA ALA A 110 -3.29 -1.47 4.37
C ALA A 110 -3.44 -1.62 5.90
N ILE A 111 -2.65 -0.86 6.65
CA ILE A 111 -2.93 -0.59 8.07
C ILE A 111 -3.15 0.91 8.20
N ILE A 112 -4.27 1.30 8.79
CA ILE A 112 -4.59 2.71 9.06
C ILE A 112 -4.99 2.83 10.52
N ASP A 113 -4.23 3.61 11.28
CA ASP A 113 -4.47 3.90 12.69
C ASP A 113 -4.71 2.61 13.51
N GLY A 114 -3.76 1.66 13.39
CA GLY A 114 -3.81 0.34 14.04
C GLY A 114 -4.87 -0.63 13.49
N VAL A 115 -5.69 -0.22 12.51
CA VAL A 115 -6.73 -1.05 11.90
C VAL A 115 -6.19 -1.74 10.65
N LEU A 116 -6.28 -3.07 10.62
CA LEU A 116 -5.88 -3.91 9.50
C LEU A 116 -6.99 -3.99 8.45
N TYR A 117 -6.71 -3.52 7.24
CA TYR A 117 -7.59 -3.62 6.08
C TYR A 117 -7.09 -4.71 5.14
N ASP A 118 -7.74 -5.87 5.22
CA ASP A 118 -7.39 -7.06 4.46
C ASP A 118 -8.66 -7.92 4.28
N HIS A 119 -8.73 -8.73 3.23
CA HIS A 119 -9.84 -9.67 3.01
C HIS A 119 -9.51 -11.10 3.44
N THR A 120 -8.24 -11.40 3.75
CA THR A 120 -7.82 -12.75 4.17
C THR A 120 -7.94 -12.97 5.68
N ASN A 121 -8.03 -11.89 6.47
CA ASN A 121 -8.02 -11.90 7.94
C ASN A 121 -6.82 -12.64 8.55
N ASP A 122 -5.71 -12.69 7.82
CA ASP A 122 -4.51 -13.40 8.25
C ASP A 122 -3.54 -12.43 8.94
N LYS A 123 -3.83 -12.13 10.20
CA LYS A 123 -3.05 -11.18 11.02
C LYS A 123 -1.63 -11.66 11.35
N ARG A 124 -1.31 -12.93 11.08
CA ARG A 124 -0.02 -13.57 11.43
C ARG A 124 1.00 -13.51 10.30
N ARG A 125 0.63 -13.01 9.12
CA ARG A 125 1.58 -12.86 8.02
C ARG A 125 2.72 -11.92 8.40
N THR A 126 3.92 -12.32 8.01
CA THR A 126 5.13 -11.53 8.20
C THR A 126 5.23 -10.45 7.11
N ILE A 127 5.55 -9.24 7.53
CA ILE A 127 5.77 -8.09 6.67
C ILE A 127 7.08 -8.27 5.89
N TRP A 128 7.00 -8.12 4.57
CA TRP A 128 8.19 -8.12 3.70
C TRP A 128 8.66 -6.69 3.44
N HIS A 129 7.72 -5.82 3.06
CA HIS A 129 7.98 -4.41 2.82
C HIS A 129 6.85 -3.57 3.39
N CYS A 130 7.18 -2.41 3.93
CA CYS A 130 6.22 -1.48 4.50
C CYS A 130 6.61 -0.05 4.12
N TRP A 131 5.64 0.72 3.66
CA TRP A 131 5.77 2.14 3.43
C TRP A 131 4.76 2.88 4.30
N GLN A 132 5.24 3.82 5.11
CA GLN A 132 4.38 4.81 5.75
C GLN A 132 4.02 5.89 4.73
N VAL A 133 2.74 6.26 4.67
CA VAL A 133 2.17 7.11 3.63
C VAL A 133 1.47 8.31 4.24
N TRP A 134 1.75 9.50 3.72
CA TRP A 134 1.02 10.73 4.03
C TRP A 134 0.40 11.27 2.74
N PRO A 135 -0.89 10.99 2.49
CA PRO A 135 -1.58 11.52 1.32
C PRO A 135 -1.91 13.01 1.52
N GLY A 136 -1.42 13.88 0.65
CA GLY A 136 -1.83 15.30 0.61
C GLY A 136 -1.00 16.26 1.47
N GLU A 137 -0.17 15.75 2.39
CA GLU A 137 0.75 16.54 3.22
C GLU A 137 2.18 16.01 3.04
N ALA A 138 3.07 16.84 2.52
CA ALA A 138 4.51 16.58 2.62
C ALA A 138 4.99 17.15 3.96
N PRO A 139 5.32 16.34 4.99
CA PRO A 139 5.92 16.89 6.19
C PRO A 139 7.20 17.65 5.84
N GLU A 140 7.43 18.77 6.49
CA GLU A 140 8.62 19.61 6.33
C GLU A 140 9.87 18.79 6.67
N LYS A 141 10.52 18.21 5.65
CA LYS A 141 11.83 17.54 5.73
C LYS A 141 11.95 16.40 6.77
N ILE A 142 11.66 15.17 6.34
CA ILE A 142 12.21 13.95 6.97
C ILE A 142 13.40 13.52 6.11
N GLU A 143 14.50 13.13 6.74
CA GLU A 143 15.70 12.65 6.07
C GLU A 143 15.37 11.43 5.19
N ARG A 144 15.75 11.48 3.91
CA ARG A 144 15.51 10.39 2.97
C ARG A 144 16.61 9.35 3.15
N LYS A 145 16.31 8.19 3.72
CA LYS A 145 17.10 6.99 3.41
C LYS A 145 16.62 6.45 2.06
N PRO A 146 17.51 6.15 1.11
CA PRO A 146 17.12 5.60 -0.18
C PRO A 146 16.37 4.28 0.03
N ASP A 147 15.19 4.13 -0.59
CA ASP A 147 14.45 2.87 -0.57
C ASP A 147 15.35 1.79 -1.21
N PRO A 148 15.70 0.72 -0.48
CA PRO A 148 16.65 -0.30 -0.94
C PRO A 148 16.14 -1.09 -2.16
N ILE A 149 14.85 -0.97 -2.49
CA ILE A 149 14.18 -1.73 -3.57
C ILE A 149 13.80 -0.81 -4.73
N SER A 150 13.92 0.51 -4.56
CA SER A 150 13.71 1.47 -5.63
C SER A 150 14.72 1.25 -6.75
N PRO A 151 14.27 0.99 -7.98
CA PRO A 151 15.16 1.05 -9.13
C PRO A 151 15.72 2.47 -9.26
N PRO A 152 16.89 2.65 -9.89
CA PRO A 152 17.48 3.97 -10.06
C PRO A 152 16.46 4.93 -10.68
N VAL A 153 16.27 6.09 -10.04
CA VAL A 153 15.31 7.13 -10.43
C VAL A 153 15.54 7.45 -11.91
N ARG A 154 14.64 7.00 -12.80
CA ARG A 154 14.61 7.49 -14.17
C ARG A 154 13.94 8.85 -14.12
N LYS A 155 14.65 9.92 -14.52
CA LYS A 155 14.05 11.24 -14.75
C LYS A 155 12.75 11.04 -15.54
N ALA A 156 11.65 11.64 -15.06
CA ALA A 156 10.44 11.70 -15.85
C ALA A 156 10.79 12.40 -17.18
N PRO A 157 10.38 11.87 -18.34
CA PRO A 157 10.65 12.52 -19.61
C PRO A 157 9.95 13.88 -19.67
N ASP A 158 10.61 14.85 -20.30
CA ASP A 158 10.30 16.29 -20.21
C ASP A 158 8.90 16.71 -20.71
N TRP A 159 8.11 15.81 -21.29
CA TRP A 159 6.77 16.08 -21.82
C TRP A 159 5.63 15.83 -20.81
N TYR A 160 5.96 15.51 -19.56
CA TYR A 160 5.00 15.15 -18.52
C TYR A 160 4.77 16.34 -17.56
N VAL A 161 3.82 17.22 -17.90
CA VAL A 161 3.34 18.32 -17.05
C VAL A 161 2.12 17.88 -16.26
#